data_AF-A0A3A0B806-F1
#
_entry.id   AF-A0A3A0B806-F1
#
_cell.length_a   1.000
_cell.length_b   1.000
_cell.length_c   1.000
_cell.angle_alpha   90.00
_cell.angle_beta   90.00
_cell.angle_gamma   90.00
#
_symmetry.space_group_name_H-M   'P 1'
#
loop_
_entity.id
_entity.type
_entity.pdbx_description
1 polymer ?
#
loop_
_entity_poly.entity_id
_entity_poly.type
_entity_poly.pdbx_seq_one_letter_code
_entity_poly.pdbx_strand_id
1 'polypeptide(L)'
;GISDELLEAARIDGASEWNIFWRIKFPLLKPVIGVVAILTFVDNFNAFDVIYAMAGAKGEPAYSTDLLATLFYRTGIAGEHPVGIPDMGMGAAIATLTFAILMTGVLSWLYFSRKQATE
;
A
#
# COMPACT_ATOMS: atom_id res chain seq x y z
N GLY A 1 -17.34 -12.65 7.53
CA GLY A 1 -18.33 -13.48 8.23
C GLY A 1 -17.69 -14.00 9.48
N ILE A 2 -18.13 -13.51 10.63
CA ILE A 2 -17.79 -14.02 11.96
C ILE A 2 -19.09 -14.65 12.47
N SER A 3 -19.05 -15.84 13.08
CA SER A 3 -20.27 -16.49 13.57
C SER A 3 -20.94 -15.61 14.63
N ASP A 4 -22.22 -15.30 14.43
CA ASP A 4 -23.00 -14.52 15.39
C ASP A 4 -23.15 -15.27 16.73
N GLU A 5 -23.19 -16.61 16.69
CA GLU A 5 -23.21 -17.47 17.88
C GLU A 5 -21.96 -17.27 18.75
N LEU A 6 -20.78 -17.06 18.14
CA LEU A 6 -19.54 -16.80 18.86
C LEU A 6 -19.56 -15.44 19.57
N LEU A 7 -20.16 -14.44 18.93
CA LEU A 7 -20.31 -13.10 19.49
C LEU A 7 -21.35 -13.07 20.62
N GLU A 8 -22.45 -13.81 20.45
CA GLU A 8 -23.51 -13.92 21.44
C GLU A 8 -23.06 -14.70 22.67
N ALA A 9 -22.30 -15.79 22.49
CA ALA A 9 -21.64 -16.49 23.59
C ALA A 9 -20.69 -15.56 24.37
N ALA A 10 -19.85 -14.77 23.68
CA ALA A 10 -18.95 -13.82 24.34
C ALA A 10 -19.70 -12.74 25.14
N ARG A 11 -20.90 -12.32 24.67
CA ARG A 11 -21.76 -11.38 25.41
C ARG A 11 -22.39 -12.01 26.64
N ILE A 12 -22.83 -13.27 26.55
CA ILE A 12 -23.34 -14.04 27.68
C ILE A 12 -22.24 -14.21 28.75
N ASP A 13 -20.99 -14.39 28.32
CA ASP A 13 -19.80 -14.43 29.20
C ASP A 13 -19.40 -13.06 29.77
N GLY A 14 -20.16 -11.99 29.50
CA GLY A 14 -19.94 -10.66 30.05
C GLY A 14 -18.81 -9.87 29.39
N ALA A 15 -18.34 -10.28 28.20
CA ALA A 15 -17.33 -9.52 27.48
C ALA A 15 -17.91 -8.18 26.97
N SER A 16 -17.21 -7.08 27.24
CA SER A 16 -17.56 -5.77 26.65
C SER A 16 -17.31 -5.75 25.15
N GLU A 17 -18.03 -4.90 24.40
CA GLU A 17 -17.87 -4.78 22.95
C GLU A 17 -16.43 -4.43 22.53
N TRP A 18 -15.70 -3.68 23.36
CA TRP A 18 -14.28 -3.40 23.14
C TRP A 18 -13.42 -4.66 23.22
N ASN A 19 -13.69 -5.51 24.21
CA ASN A 19 -13.00 -6.78 24.37
C ASN A 19 -13.32 -7.75 23.23
N ILE A 20 -14.60 -7.80 22.81
CA ILE A 20 -15.06 -8.58 21.65
C ILE A 20 -14.35 -8.12 20.38
N PHE A 21 -14.21 -6.81 20.15
CA PHE A 21 -13.50 -6.31 18.97
C PHE A 21 -12.04 -6.76 18.95
N TRP A 22 -11.27 -6.47 20.00
CA TRP A 22 -9.83 -6.73 19.99
C TRP A 22 -9.44 -8.20 20.14
N ARG A 23 -10.24 -8.99 20.85
CA ARG A 23 -9.91 -10.40 21.12
C ARG A 23 -10.58 -11.39 20.18
N ILE A 24 -11.71 -11.02 19.56
CA ILE A 24 -12.46 -11.92 18.68
C ILE A 24 -12.44 -11.39 17.25
N LYS A 25 -12.99 -10.21 17.00
CA LYS A 25 -13.15 -9.70 15.62
C LYS A 25 -11.82 -9.41 14.95
N PHE A 26 -10.94 -8.67 15.60
CA PHE A 26 -9.67 -8.23 15.03
C PHE A 26 -8.75 -9.42 14.67
N PRO A 27 -8.49 -10.41 15.54
CA PRO A 27 -7.67 -11.57 15.20
C PRO A 27 -8.22 -12.38 14.03
N LEU A 28 -9.54 -12.59 13.99
CA LEU A 28 -10.20 -13.32 12.89
C LEU A 28 -10.11 -12.56 11.55
N LEU A 29 -10.07 -11.22 11.59
CA LEU A 29 -9.94 -10.38 10.41
C LEU A 29 -8.49 -10.14 9.96
N LYS A 30 -7.48 -10.40 10.82
CA LYS A 30 -6.06 -10.17 10.51
C LYS A 30 -5.62 -10.67 9.11
N PRO A 31 -5.96 -11.90 8.66
CA PRO A 31 -5.52 -12.38 7.36
C PRO A 31 -6.10 -11.55 6.20
N VAL A 32 -7.37 -11.16 6.32
CA VAL A 32 -8.07 -10.35 5.30
C VAL A 32 -7.55 -8.92 5.29
N ILE A 33 -7.43 -8.29 6.47
CA ILE A 33 -6.82 -6.96 6.63
C ILE A 33 -5.42 -6.96 6.02
N GLY A 34 -4.69 -8.06 6.20
CA GLY A 34 -3.37 -8.25 5.65
C GLY A 34 -3.29 -8.18 4.13
N VAL A 35 -4.13 -8.98 3.45
CA VAL A 35 -4.22 -8.97 1.99
C VAL A 35 -4.64 -7.58 1.48
N VAL A 36 -5.65 -6.98 2.11
CA VAL A 36 -6.11 -5.63 1.75
C VAL A 36 -4.98 -4.61 1.93
N ALA A 37 -4.21 -4.69 3.01
CA ALA A 37 -3.09 -3.79 3.26
C ALA A 37 -2.00 -3.89 2.18
N ILE A 38 -1.67 -5.10 1.69
CA ILE A 38 -0.74 -5.25 0.56
C ILE A 38 -1.30 -4.57 -0.69
N LEU A 39 -2.55 -4.85 -1.03
CA LEU A 39 -3.18 -4.31 -2.24
C LEU A 39 -3.22 -2.78 -2.17
N THR A 40 -3.66 -2.22 -1.05
CA THR A 40 -3.69 -0.78 -0.80
C THR A 40 -2.28 -0.18 -0.84
N PHE A 41 -1.27 -0.85 -0.29
CA PHE A 41 0.12 -0.38 -0.35
C PHE A 41 0.62 -0.28 -1.79
N VAL A 42 0.43 -1.33 -2.60
CA VAL A 42 0.83 -1.34 -4.02
C VAL A 42 0.07 -0.28 -4.81
N ASP A 43 -1.24 -0.15 -4.56
CA ASP A 43 -2.11 0.82 -5.22
C ASP A 43 -1.65 2.26 -4.95
N ASN A 44 -1.39 2.62 -3.69
CA ASN A 44 -0.93 3.97 -3.32
C ASN A 44 0.42 4.34 -3.94
N PHE A 45 1.35 3.40 -4.08
CA PHE A 45 2.62 3.65 -4.75
C PHE A 45 2.47 3.89 -6.27
N ASN A 46 1.38 3.41 -6.87
CA ASN A 46 1.06 3.56 -8.29
C ASN A 46 -0.05 4.59 -8.54
N ALA A 47 -0.44 5.39 -7.55
CA ALA A 47 -1.49 6.41 -7.63
C ALA A 47 -1.08 7.65 -8.44
N PHE A 48 -0.59 7.42 -9.66
CA PHE A 48 -0.10 8.43 -10.58
C PHE A 48 -1.19 9.41 -11.00
N ASP A 49 -2.36 8.89 -11.34
CA ASP A 49 -3.50 9.64 -11.87
C ASP A 49 -3.97 10.74 -10.92
N VAL A 50 -4.18 10.40 -9.65
CA VAL A 50 -4.64 11.34 -8.62
C VAL A 50 -3.60 12.43 -8.38
N ILE A 51 -2.33 12.06 -8.21
CA ILE A 51 -1.26 13.03 -7.93
C ILE A 51 -1.02 13.93 -9.14
N TYR A 52 -0.97 13.36 -10.34
CA TYR A 52 -0.80 14.14 -11.56
C TYR A 52 -1.97 15.11 -11.79
N ALA A 53 -3.20 14.68 -11.54
CA ALA A 53 -4.37 15.55 -11.67
C ALA A 53 -4.37 16.71 -10.66
N MET A 54 -3.86 16.49 -9.44
CA MET A 54 -3.87 17.49 -8.38
C MET A 54 -2.66 18.43 -8.39
N ALA A 55 -1.47 17.91 -8.66
CA ALA A 55 -0.19 18.62 -8.50
C ALA A 55 0.64 18.68 -9.79
N GLY A 56 0.13 18.14 -10.91
CA GLY A 56 0.82 18.08 -12.19
C GLY A 56 2.03 17.13 -12.18
N ALA A 57 2.79 17.12 -13.28
CA ALA A 57 4.01 16.31 -13.39
C ALA A 57 5.15 16.75 -12.47
N LYS A 58 5.12 17.99 -11.96
CA LYS A 58 6.18 18.57 -11.12
C LYS A 58 5.94 18.43 -9.62
N GLY A 59 4.77 17.95 -9.20
CA GLY A 59 4.45 17.71 -7.79
C GLY A 59 4.66 18.95 -6.92
N GLU A 60 4.05 20.08 -7.30
CA GLU A 60 4.29 21.36 -6.63
C GLU A 60 3.80 21.38 -5.17
N PRO A 61 4.48 22.13 -4.26
CA PRO A 61 5.71 22.90 -4.48
C PRO A 61 6.97 22.02 -4.44
N ALA A 62 7.92 22.30 -5.35
CA ALA A 62 9.26 21.70 -5.36
C ALA A 62 9.32 20.17 -5.19
N TYR A 63 8.48 19.43 -5.93
CA TYR A 63 8.40 17.96 -5.89
C TYR A 63 7.94 17.37 -4.54
N SER A 64 7.31 18.16 -3.67
CA SER A 64 6.89 17.69 -2.34
C SER A 64 5.78 16.63 -2.38
N THR A 65 5.02 16.56 -3.47
CA THR A 65 3.97 15.54 -3.66
C THR A 65 4.37 14.47 -4.69
N ASP A 66 5.65 14.41 -5.05
CA ASP A 66 6.14 13.55 -6.13
C ASP A 66 6.15 12.07 -5.72
N LEU A 67 5.65 11.21 -6.63
CA LEU A 67 5.72 9.76 -6.55
C LEU A 67 6.78 9.22 -7.53
N LEU A 68 7.22 7.98 -7.31
CA LEU A 68 8.08 7.29 -8.27
C LEU A 68 7.42 7.19 -9.66
N ALA A 69 6.09 7.07 -9.72
CA ALA A 69 5.33 7.04 -10.95
C ALA A 69 5.31 8.40 -11.67
N THR A 70 5.16 9.52 -10.95
CA THR A 70 5.23 10.87 -11.55
C THR A 70 6.66 11.22 -11.97
N LEU A 71 7.67 10.77 -11.21
CA LEU A 71 9.07 10.86 -11.60
C LEU A 71 9.34 10.07 -12.89
N PHE A 72 8.87 8.82 -12.98
CA PHE A 72 8.97 8.00 -14.20
C PHE A 72 8.36 8.72 -15.41
N TYR A 73 7.14 9.24 -15.24
CA TYR A 73 6.46 9.97 -16.31
C TYR A 73 7.27 11.20 -16.73
N ARG A 74 7.73 12.00 -15.78
CA ARG A 74 8.48 13.23 -16.01
C ARG A 74 9.78 12.98 -16.78
N THR A 75 10.58 12.00 -16.35
CA THR A 75 11.92 11.75 -16.93
C THR A 75 11.88 10.84 -18.15
N GLY A 76 10.98 9.86 -18.18
CA GLY A 76 10.96 8.79 -19.18
C GLY A 76 10.02 9.02 -20.35
N ILE A 77 8.95 9.80 -20.16
CA ILE A 77 7.87 9.95 -21.16
C ILE A 77 7.65 11.42 -21.54
N ALA A 78 7.40 12.29 -20.57
CA ALA A 78 7.02 13.68 -20.79
C ALA A 78 8.20 14.57 -21.21
N GLY A 79 9.42 14.23 -20.78
CA GLY A 79 10.61 15.04 -21.08
C GLY A 79 10.60 16.37 -20.32
N GLU A 80 9.98 16.40 -19.16
CA GLU A 80 9.87 17.60 -18.33
C GLU A 80 11.10 17.78 -17.43
N HIS A 81 11.27 18.99 -16.88
CA HIS A 81 12.42 19.39 -16.05
C HIS A 81 12.73 18.32 -14.97
N PRO A 82 13.98 17.87 -14.79
CA PRO A 82 15.22 18.50 -15.26
C PRO A 82 15.74 18.02 -16.64
N VAL A 83 15.12 17.01 -17.26
CA VAL A 83 15.76 16.28 -18.37
C VAL A 83 15.51 16.94 -19.73
N GLY A 84 14.42 17.70 -19.90
CA GLY A 84 14.10 18.47 -21.13
C GLY A 84 13.76 17.62 -22.37
N ILE A 85 14.28 16.39 -22.46
CA ILE A 85 14.01 15.36 -23.47
C ILE A 85 13.74 14.05 -22.72
N PRO A 86 12.73 13.25 -23.10
CA PRO A 86 12.47 11.97 -22.43
C PRO A 86 13.65 11.00 -22.57
N ASP A 87 14.14 10.47 -21.44
CA ASP A 87 15.18 9.44 -21.38
C ASP A 87 14.55 8.10 -20.96
N MET A 88 14.39 7.21 -21.94
CA MET A 88 13.81 5.88 -21.73
C MET A 88 14.66 5.00 -20.81
N GLY A 89 15.99 5.19 -20.78
CA GLY A 89 16.89 4.45 -19.90
C GLY A 89 16.70 4.85 -18.43
N MET A 90 16.58 6.14 -18.16
CA MET A 90 16.22 6.65 -16.84
C MET A 90 14.83 6.17 -16.41
N GLY A 91 13.84 6.21 -17.32
CA GLY A 91 12.51 5.65 -17.07
C GLY A 91 12.56 4.17 -16.68
N ALA A 92 13.31 3.34 -17.43
CA ALA A 92 13.47 1.93 -17.13
C ALA A 92 14.15 1.69 -15.77
N ALA A 93 15.15 2.49 -15.42
CA ALA A 93 15.81 2.42 -14.11
C ALA A 93 14.84 2.73 -12.96
N ILE A 94 14.03 3.80 -13.09
CA ILE A 94 13.03 4.18 -12.09
C ILE A 94 11.97 3.08 -11.93
N ALA A 95 11.47 2.52 -13.04
CA ALA A 95 10.50 1.43 -13.00
C ALA A 95 11.06 0.19 -12.30
N THR A 96 12.32 -0.18 -12.59
CA THR A 96 13.00 -1.32 -11.98
C THR A 96 13.20 -1.12 -10.47
N LEU A 97 13.59 0.10 -10.05
CA LEU A 97 13.73 0.44 -8.63
C LEU A 97 12.38 0.41 -7.90
N THR A 98 11.33 0.96 -8.53
CA THR A 98 9.96 0.94 -7.98
C THR A 98 9.50 -0.50 -7.76
N PHE A 99 9.72 -1.37 -8.74
CA PHE A 99 9.43 -2.80 -8.62
C PHE A 99 10.22 -3.45 -7.47
N ALA A 100 11.52 -3.18 -7.35
CA ALA A 100 12.33 -3.75 -6.27
C ALA A 100 11.88 -3.29 -4.87
N ILE A 101 11.49 -2.02 -4.73
CA ILE A 101 10.94 -1.47 -3.48
C ILE A 101 9.61 -2.16 -3.13
N LEU A 102 8.69 -2.25 -4.09
CA LEU A 102 7.40 -2.92 -3.89
C LEU A 102 7.58 -4.39 -3.54
N MET A 103 8.43 -5.10 -4.29
CA MET A 103 8.74 -6.51 -4.02
C MET A 103 9.30 -6.69 -2.61
N THR A 104 10.22 -5.84 -2.19
CA THR A 104 10.81 -5.90 -0.84
C THR A 104 9.75 -5.64 0.24
N GLY A 105 8.87 -4.67 0.04
CA GLY A 105 7.77 -4.36 0.96
C GLY A 105 6.78 -5.52 1.09
N VAL A 106 6.34 -6.08 -0.05
CA VAL A 106 5.40 -7.21 -0.08
C VAL A 106 6.03 -8.46 0.51
N LEU A 107 7.27 -8.80 0.18
CA LEU A 107 7.97 -9.96 0.75
C LEU A 107 8.16 -9.83 2.25
N SER A 108 8.53 -8.64 2.73
CA SER A 108 8.66 -8.36 4.16
C SER A 108 7.31 -8.57 4.87
N TRP A 109 6.23 -8.02 4.31
CA TRP A 109 4.89 -8.19 4.85
C TRP A 109 4.45 -9.67 4.87
N LEU A 110 4.69 -10.41 3.78
CA LEU A 110 4.34 -11.83 3.67
C LEU A 110 5.13 -12.67 4.67
N TYR A 111 6.41 -12.35 4.88
CA TYR A 111 7.25 -13.02 5.87
C TYR A 111 6.70 -12.85 7.29
N PHE A 112 6.35 -11.63 7.70
CA PHE A 112 5.76 -11.37 9.02
C PHE A 112 4.37 -12.00 9.18
N SER A 113 3.59 -12.08 8.10
CA SER A 113 2.24 -12.65 8.14
C SER A 113 2.25 -14.18 8.19
N ARG A 114 3.26 -14.82 7.60
CA ARG A 114 3.47 -16.28 7.72
C ARG A 114 3.90 -16.70 9.12
N LYS A 115 4.75 -15.91 9.79
CA LYS A 115 5.12 -16.19 11.19
C LYS A 115 3.90 -16.28 12.11
N GLN A 116 2.93 -15.39 11.91
CA GLN A 116 1.70 -15.34 12.72
C GLN A 116 0.74 -16.51 12.47
N ALA A 117 0.90 -17.28 11.38
CA ALA A 117 0.05 -18.45 11.09
C ALA A 117 0.62 -19.76 11.65
N THR A 118 1.84 -19.74 12.19
CA THR A 118 2.54 -20.93 12.71
C THR A 118 2.56 -20.97 14.25
N GLU A 119 1.97 -19.97 14.90
CA GLU A 119 1.74 -19.85 16.34
C GLU A 119 0.24 -19.95 16.64
#